data_AF-A0A9P1CY63-F1
#
_entry.id   AF-A0A9P1CY63-F1
#
_cell.length_a   1.000
_cell.length_b   1.000
_cell.length_c   1.000
_cell.angle_alpha   90.00
_cell.angle_beta   90.00
_cell.angle_gamma   90.00
#
_symmetry.space_group_name_H-M   'P 1'
#
loop_
_entity.id
_entity.type
_entity.pdbx_description
1 polymer ?
#
loop_
_entity_poly.entity_id
_entity_poly.type
_entity_poly.pdbx_seq_one_letter_code
_entity_poly.pdbx_strand_id
1 'polypeptide(L)'
;MPGHVGPLGQHAADCLANGVGATAKSVVDMSKAATLQFGENYNTLMEHLVDDLLQLQQGFLHHGETWHLVCIGCKGDMPFLVKTGGFERHWLRAERKANARTRTRASPGVCWLCMAGTPNIPFEDCNLNSVWSNTQNRPPWQVQPAILRLFHSPSAPWDMFKPDIFHNYHGGLGMYFIASSIVECMVLVPGTIDDKVNHFAEALKEWAERRKNRLPHSGPFTRERVGLTSFQVLPEARWSKFDDTRIYHSFLQSWLEERENQIQDYEILCRILEGLRSINGMFHILYTSGLWMETLEVKNAATLGRTFLCNYCQLANMCYHAGRLR
;
A
#
# COMPACT_ATOMS: atom_id res chain seq x y z
N MET A 1 5.48 -42.24 -28.11
CA MET A 1 6.56 -41.25 -28.19
C MET A 1 6.65 -40.53 -26.84
N PRO A 2 7.69 -40.76 -26.03
CA PRO A 2 7.89 -40.02 -24.79
C PRO A 2 8.62 -38.69 -25.08
N GLY A 3 8.05 -37.60 -24.56
CA GLY A 3 8.54 -36.24 -24.78
C GLY A 3 9.84 -35.94 -24.02
N HIS A 4 10.75 -35.26 -24.70
CA HIS A 4 11.96 -34.69 -24.10
C HIS A 4 11.62 -33.56 -23.12
N VAL A 5 12.07 -33.70 -21.89
CA VAL A 5 12.14 -32.61 -20.90
C VAL A 5 13.44 -31.85 -21.16
N GLY A 6 13.35 -30.52 -21.28
CA GLY A 6 14.50 -29.65 -21.53
C GLY A 6 15.50 -29.58 -20.35
N PRO A 7 16.74 -29.13 -20.60
CA PRO A 7 17.89 -29.25 -19.68
C PRO A 7 17.74 -28.48 -18.34
N LEU A 8 16.77 -27.58 -18.22
CA LEU A 8 16.45 -26.88 -16.96
C LEU A 8 15.61 -27.71 -15.97
N GLY A 9 14.86 -28.71 -16.46
CA GLY A 9 14.03 -29.58 -15.61
C GLY A 9 14.81 -30.69 -14.90
N GLN A 10 15.95 -31.11 -15.46
CA GLN A 10 16.78 -32.18 -14.90
C GLN A 10 17.59 -31.70 -13.68
N HIS A 11 18.09 -30.46 -13.71
CA HIS A 11 18.96 -29.93 -12.66
C HIS A 11 18.24 -29.68 -11.31
N ALA A 12 16.94 -29.35 -11.35
CA ALA A 12 16.15 -29.15 -10.12
C ALA A 12 15.78 -30.47 -9.44
N ALA A 13 15.62 -31.55 -10.21
CA ALA A 13 15.34 -32.88 -9.67
C ALA A 13 16.59 -33.51 -9.03
N ASP A 14 17.77 -33.28 -9.60
CA ASP A 14 19.03 -33.84 -9.11
C ASP A 14 19.50 -33.20 -7.78
N CYS A 15 19.14 -31.93 -7.52
CA CYS A 15 19.44 -31.26 -6.24
C CYS A 15 18.55 -31.74 -5.06
N LEU A 16 17.37 -32.30 -5.34
CA LEU A 16 16.50 -32.87 -4.29
C LEU A 16 16.86 -34.32 -3.95
N ALA A 17 17.52 -35.03 -4.87
CA ALA A 17 17.91 -36.44 -4.67
C ALA A 17 19.25 -36.61 -3.94
N ASN A 18 20.17 -35.65 -4.05
CA ASN A 18 21.50 -35.74 -3.44
C ASN A 18 21.67 -34.72 -2.32
N GLY A 19 21.32 -35.14 -1.10
CA GLY A 19 21.49 -34.37 0.14
C GLY A 19 22.95 -34.01 0.42
N VAL A 20 23.43 -32.94 -0.20
CA VAL A 20 24.68 -32.26 0.17
C VAL A 20 24.33 -30.83 0.56
N GLY A 21 24.57 -30.50 1.83
CA GLY A 21 24.11 -29.28 2.48
C GLY A 21 24.48 -28.00 1.73
N ALA A 22 23.49 -27.41 1.07
CA ALA A 22 23.52 -25.99 0.75
C ALA A 22 23.54 -25.21 2.07
N THR A 23 24.67 -24.58 2.37
CA THR A 23 24.75 -23.67 3.52
C THR A 23 23.80 -22.49 3.29
N ALA A 24 23.23 -21.91 4.35
CA ALA A 24 22.32 -20.76 4.23
C ALA A 24 22.90 -19.61 3.39
N LYS A 25 24.23 -19.51 3.31
CA LYS A 25 24.95 -18.55 2.46
C LYS A 25 24.77 -18.81 0.96
N SER A 26 24.83 -20.07 0.50
CA SER A 26 24.68 -20.39 -0.93
C SER A 26 23.26 -20.17 -1.43
N VAL A 27 22.24 -20.42 -0.59
CA VAL A 27 20.84 -20.14 -0.92
C VAL A 27 20.58 -18.63 -1.01
N VAL A 28 21.17 -17.84 -0.10
CA VAL A 28 21.08 -16.37 -0.12
C VAL A 28 21.79 -15.78 -1.34
N ASP A 29 22.95 -16.32 -1.72
CA ASP A 29 23.72 -15.82 -2.86
C ASP A 29 23.05 -16.19 -4.20
N MET A 30 22.42 -17.36 -4.31
CA MET A 30 21.56 -17.72 -5.45
C MET A 30 20.31 -16.84 -5.55
N SER A 31 19.66 -16.53 -4.42
CA SER A 31 18.52 -15.62 -4.38
C SER A 31 18.90 -14.20 -4.82
N LYS A 32 20.09 -13.72 -4.41
CA LYS A 32 20.63 -12.43 -4.87
C LYS A 32 20.96 -12.44 -6.35
N ALA A 33 21.60 -13.48 -6.86
CA ALA A 33 21.94 -13.62 -8.28
C ALA A 33 20.67 -13.66 -9.16
N ALA A 34 19.67 -14.43 -8.76
CA ALA A 34 18.36 -14.43 -9.42
C ALA A 34 17.70 -13.04 -9.37
N THR A 35 17.71 -12.38 -8.21
CA THR A 35 17.15 -11.02 -8.06
C THR A 35 17.87 -9.99 -8.93
N LEU A 36 19.18 -10.09 -9.09
CA LEU A 36 19.98 -9.25 -9.99
C LEU A 36 19.61 -9.51 -11.45
N GLN A 37 19.55 -10.78 -11.88
CA GLN A 37 19.18 -11.16 -13.24
C GLN A 37 17.73 -10.75 -13.59
N PHE A 38 16.78 -10.91 -12.66
CA PHE A 38 15.40 -10.42 -12.81
C PHE A 38 15.32 -8.88 -12.81
N GLY A 39 16.25 -8.19 -12.14
CA GLY A 39 16.36 -6.74 -12.15
C GLY A 39 16.86 -6.22 -13.50
N GLU A 40 17.92 -6.83 -14.04
CA GLU A 40 18.47 -6.53 -15.36
C GLU A 40 17.43 -6.75 -16.45
N ASN A 41 16.76 -7.90 -16.46
CA ASN A 41 15.69 -8.19 -17.43
C ASN A 41 14.54 -7.17 -17.38
N TYR A 42 14.21 -6.67 -16.20
CA TYR A 42 13.16 -5.67 -16.04
C TYR A 42 13.56 -4.30 -16.58
N ASN A 43 14.79 -3.85 -16.29
CA ASN A 43 15.27 -2.56 -16.79
C ASN A 43 15.38 -2.57 -18.32
N THR A 44 15.90 -3.66 -18.90
CA THR A 44 15.93 -3.84 -20.36
C THR A 44 14.53 -3.81 -20.98
N LEU A 45 13.56 -4.47 -20.35
CA LEU A 45 12.16 -4.41 -20.81
C LEU A 45 11.61 -2.97 -20.78
N MET A 46 11.87 -2.23 -19.69
CA MET A 46 11.44 -0.85 -19.56
C MET A 46 12.13 0.08 -20.57
N GLU A 47 13.40 -0.17 -20.89
CA GLU A 47 14.13 0.57 -21.93
C GLU A 47 13.51 0.36 -23.30
N HIS A 48 13.24 -0.89 -23.69
CA HIS A 48 12.56 -1.19 -24.97
C HIS A 48 11.17 -0.56 -25.05
N LEU A 49 10.38 -0.64 -23.96
CA LEU A 49 9.07 0.01 -23.91
C LEU A 49 9.20 1.52 -24.10
N VAL A 50 10.18 2.16 -23.48
CA VAL A 50 10.43 3.60 -23.65
C VAL A 50 10.86 3.93 -25.08
N ASP A 51 11.69 3.12 -25.71
CA ASP A 51 12.10 3.32 -27.11
C ASP A 51 10.90 3.26 -28.06
N ASP A 52 10.00 2.31 -27.87
CA ASP A 52 8.75 2.21 -28.65
C ASP A 52 7.85 3.44 -28.42
N LEU A 53 7.67 3.86 -27.16
CA LEU A 53 6.86 5.03 -26.82
C LEU A 53 7.46 6.34 -27.37
N LEU A 54 8.78 6.46 -27.44
CA LEU A 54 9.46 7.60 -28.05
C LEU A 54 9.17 7.70 -29.55
N GLN A 55 9.12 6.57 -30.27
CA GLN A 55 8.73 6.56 -31.68
C GLN A 55 7.29 7.09 -31.84
N LEU A 56 6.38 6.65 -30.96
CA LEU A 56 4.99 7.13 -30.96
C LEU A 56 4.85 8.62 -30.58
N GLN A 57 5.77 9.15 -29.77
CA GLN A 57 5.82 10.59 -29.44
C GLN A 57 6.30 11.43 -30.64
N GLN A 58 7.23 10.91 -31.45
CA GLN A 58 7.68 11.59 -32.68
C GLN A 58 6.58 11.65 -33.75
N GLY A 59 5.62 10.74 -33.67
CA GLY A 59 4.38 10.74 -34.44
C GLY A 59 4.32 9.65 -35.49
N PHE A 60 3.11 9.26 -35.87
CA PHE A 60 2.84 8.27 -36.91
C PHE A 60 1.66 8.70 -37.79
N LEU A 61 1.64 8.22 -39.03
CA LEU A 61 0.58 8.54 -39.99
C LEU A 61 -0.64 7.65 -39.74
N HIS A 62 -1.81 8.27 -39.56
CA HIS A 62 -3.10 7.60 -39.45
C HIS A 62 -4.16 8.39 -40.23
N HIS A 63 -4.79 7.75 -41.21
CA HIS A 63 -5.79 8.37 -42.10
C HIS A 63 -5.35 9.69 -42.76
N GLY A 64 -4.07 9.82 -43.11
CA GLY A 64 -3.53 11.03 -43.75
C GLY A 64 -3.14 12.14 -42.77
N GLU A 65 -3.32 11.93 -41.47
CA GLU A 65 -2.92 12.87 -40.41
C GLU A 65 -1.75 12.31 -39.60
N THR A 66 -0.89 13.18 -39.07
CA THR A 66 0.17 12.77 -38.15
C THR A 66 -0.32 12.84 -36.71
N TRP A 67 -0.36 11.69 -36.04
CA TRP A 67 -0.80 11.55 -34.66
C TRP A 67 0.40 11.38 -33.75
N HIS A 68 0.40 12.06 -32.60
CA HIS A 68 1.43 11.95 -31.57
C HIS A 68 0.82 11.39 -30.29
N LEU A 69 1.38 10.30 -29.76
CA LEU A 69 0.95 9.75 -28.48
C LEU A 69 1.92 10.15 -27.39
N VAL A 70 1.42 10.86 -26.37
CA VAL A 70 2.23 11.36 -25.27
C VAL A 70 1.84 10.65 -23.99
N CYS A 71 2.81 10.02 -23.32
CA CYS A 71 2.63 9.50 -21.97
C CYS A 71 2.59 10.66 -20.97
N ILE A 72 1.48 10.81 -20.25
CA ILE A 72 1.29 11.84 -19.22
C ILE A 72 1.67 11.39 -17.81
N GLY A 73 2.01 10.11 -17.63
CA GLY A 73 2.39 9.54 -16.35
C GLY A 73 2.55 8.03 -16.38
N CYS A 74 3.38 7.52 -15.49
CA CYS A 74 3.53 6.12 -15.13
C CYS A 74 2.75 5.87 -13.83
N LYS A 75 1.66 5.10 -13.92
CA LYS A 75 0.81 4.77 -12.78
C LYS A 75 0.99 3.31 -12.40
N GLY A 76 0.99 3.02 -11.11
CA GLY A 76 1.03 1.67 -10.59
C GLY A 76 0.98 1.64 -9.07
N ASP A 77 1.09 0.43 -8.52
CA ASP A 77 1.29 0.27 -7.09
C ASP A 77 2.68 0.80 -6.66
N MET A 78 2.84 1.06 -5.37
CA MET A 78 4.11 1.62 -4.87
C MET A 78 5.33 0.73 -5.20
N PRO A 79 5.28 -0.62 -5.07
CA PRO A 79 6.41 -1.50 -5.42
C PRO A 79 6.84 -1.39 -6.87
N PHE A 80 5.88 -1.39 -7.81
CA PHE A 80 6.16 -1.17 -9.22
C PHE A 80 6.84 0.17 -9.42
N LEU A 81 6.27 1.26 -8.90
CA LEU A 81 6.82 2.61 -9.08
C LEU A 81 8.24 2.76 -8.52
N VAL A 82 8.53 2.15 -7.36
CA VAL A 82 9.89 2.14 -6.79
C VAL A 82 10.88 1.45 -7.71
N LYS A 83 10.48 0.31 -8.29
CA LYS A 83 11.33 -0.43 -9.21
C LYS A 83 11.54 0.34 -10.51
N THR A 84 10.46 0.83 -11.13
CA THR A 84 10.49 1.62 -12.37
C THR A 84 11.31 2.91 -12.22
N GLY A 85 11.13 3.61 -11.10
CA GLY A 85 11.75 4.90 -10.85
C GLY A 85 13.15 4.82 -10.25
N GLY A 86 13.62 3.63 -9.87
CA GLY A 86 14.92 3.46 -9.20
C GLY A 86 15.02 4.28 -7.91
N PHE A 87 13.92 4.37 -7.14
CA PHE A 87 13.84 5.31 -6.02
C PHE A 87 14.71 4.88 -4.82
N GLU A 88 15.58 5.79 -4.37
CA GLU A 88 16.30 5.68 -3.10
C GLU A 88 15.38 5.96 -1.91
N ARG A 89 14.36 6.79 -2.10
CA ARG A 89 13.40 7.21 -1.08
C ARG A 89 12.06 6.53 -1.30
N HIS A 90 11.64 5.70 -0.34
CA HIS A 90 10.38 4.96 -0.41
C HIS A 90 9.99 4.38 0.95
N TRP A 91 8.71 4.05 1.16
CA TRP A 91 8.15 3.69 2.47
C TRP A 91 8.84 2.50 3.15
N LEU A 92 9.43 1.56 2.40
CA LEU A 92 10.19 0.44 2.98
C LEU A 92 11.49 0.90 3.66
N ARG A 93 11.91 2.15 3.47
CA ARG A 93 13.07 2.76 4.15
C ARG A 93 12.71 3.39 5.49
N ALA A 94 11.43 3.41 5.87
CA ALA A 94 10.99 3.93 7.16
C ALA A 94 11.73 3.25 8.32
N GLU A 95 12.19 4.04 9.27
CA GLU A 95 12.92 3.54 10.43
C GLU A 95 11.95 2.81 11.36
N ARG A 96 12.21 1.53 11.62
CA ARG A 96 11.30 0.67 12.42
C ARG A 96 11.74 0.50 13.87
N LYS A 97 12.94 0.97 14.25
CA LYS A 97 13.50 0.81 15.60
C LYS A 97 14.22 2.09 16.01
N ALA A 98 13.85 2.64 17.17
CA ALA A 98 14.45 3.84 17.76
C ALA A 98 15.96 3.70 18.08
N ASN A 99 16.46 2.46 18.24
CA ASN A 99 17.86 2.19 18.58
C ASN A 99 18.78 2.06 17.36
N ALA A 100 18.73 3.01 16.44
CA ALA A 100 19.64 3.13 15.31
C ALA A 100 21.01 3.74 15.68
N ARG A 101 21.48 3.60 16.93
CA ARG A 101 22.86 3.98 17.34
C ARG A 101 23.95 3.27 16.50
N THR A 102 23.59 2.26 15.73
CA THR A 102 24.46 1.49 14.84
C THR A 102 24.37 1.87 13.36
N ARG A 103 23.52 2.84 12.95
CA ARG A 103 23.53 3.33 11.56
C ARG A 103 24.41 4.57 11.46
N THR A 104 25.58 4.38 10.87
CA THR A 104 26.46 5.46 10.40
C THR A 104 25.87 6.25 9.22
N ARG A 105 24.79 5.77 8.59
CA ARG A 105 24.16 6.41 7.43
C ARG A 105 22.78 6.96 7.78
N ALA A 106 22.61 8.25 7.53
CA ALA A 106 21.33 8.95 7.62
C ALA A 106 20.25 8.27 6.76
N SER A 107 19.00 8.30 7.21
CA SER A 107 17.86 7.81 6.43
C SER A 107 17.79 8.52 5.08
N PRO A 108 17.67 7.78 3.96
CA PRO A 108 17.52 8.41 2.65
C PRO A 108 16.18 9.13 2.51
N GLY A 109 15.15 8.77 3.31
CA GLY A 109 13.77 9.27 3.21
C GLY A 109 12.77 8.18 2.81
N VAL A 110 11.48 8.46 3.03
CA VAL A 110 10.38 7.49 2.82
C VAL A 110 9.45 7.84 1.66
N CYS A 111 9.57 9.05 1.11
CA CYS A 111 8.74 9.51 0.00
C CYS A 111 9.62 9.97 -1.17
N TRP A 112 9.24 9.64 -2.41
CA TRP A 112 9.94 10.13 -3.60
C TRP A 112 9.38 11.48 -4.08
N LEU A 113 8.13 11.80 -3.74
CA LEU A 113 7.45 13.05 -4.11
C LEU A 113 7.84 14.23 -3.21
N CYS A 114 8.41 13.96 -2.03
CA CYS A 114 8.88 14.99 -1.11
C CYS A 114 10.10 14.50 -0.31
N MET A 115 10.51 15.27 0.70
CA MET A 115 11.65 14.97 1.55
C MET A 115 11.27 14.29 2.89
N ALA A 116 10.03 13.82 3.03
CA ALA A 116 9.56 13.16 4.24
C ALA A 116 10.43 11.96 4.65
N GLY A 117 10.74 11.85 5.94
CA GLY A 117 11.52 10.77 6.56
C GLY A 117 13.04 10.91 6.38
N THR A 118 13.51 12.04 5.84
CA THR A 118 14.93 12.43 5.86
C THR A 118 15.28 13.10 7.20
N PRO A 119 16.58 13.29 7.54
CA PRO A 119 16.95 13.93 8.80
C PRO A 119 16.24 15.28 9.00
N ASN A 120 15.62 15.45 10.16
CA ASN A 120 14.86 16.65 10.55
C ASN A 120 13.58 16.93 9.75
N ILE A 121 13.11 15.99 8.92
CA ILE A 121 11.86 16.12 8.15
C ILE A 121 10.94 14.95 8.50
N PRO A 122 10.11 15.06 9.56
CA PRO A 122 9.26 13.97 10.03
C PRO A 122 8.22 13.61 8.97
N PHE A 123 8.00 12.33 8.71
CA PHE A 123 6.97 11.90 7.75
C PHE A 123 5.59 11.73 8.40
N GLU A 124 5.56 11.65 9.73
CA GLU A 124 4.39 11.49 10.57
C GLU A 124 3.66 12.82 10.85
N ASP A 125 4.19 13.94 10.34
CA ASP A 125 3.55 15.24 10.46
C ASP A 125 2.42 15.39 9.42
N CYS A 126 1.21 15.15 9.88
CA CYS A 126 -0.02 15.12 9.08
C CYS A 126 -0.69 16.54 8.97
N ASN A 127 0.01 17.61 9.40
CA ASN A 127 -0.46 19.00 9.32
C ASN A 127 -0.39 19.61 7.90
N LEU A 128 -1.17 20.67 7.62
CA LEU A 128 -1.12 21.38 6.32
C LEU A 128 0.24 22.02 6.06
N ASN A 129 0.81 22.61 7.10
CA ASN A 129 2.08 23.29 7.09
C ASN A 129 3.23 22.35 7.50
N SER A 130 3.11 21.05 7.21
CA SER A 130 4.15 20.10 7.54
C SER A 130 5.48 20.45 6.89
N VAL A 131 6.59 20.09 7.53
CA VAL A 131 7.92 20.47 7.03
C VAL A 131 8.17 19.88 5.63
N TRP A 132 7.74 18.64 5.41
CA TRP A 132 7.93 17.96 4.12
C TRP A 132 7.11 18.57 2.98
N SER A 133 5.99 19.24 3.23
CA SER A 133 5.18 19.87 2.18
C SER A 133 5.80 21.18 1.69
N ASN A 134 6.61 21.82 2.53
CA ASN A 134 7.29 23.08 2.24
C ASN A 134 8.77 22.91 1.85
N THR A 135 9.28 21.68 1.86
CA THR A 135 10.69 21.42 1.50
C THR A 135 10.80 21.14 0.01
N GLN A 136 11.70 21.85 -0.67
CA GLN A 136 12.01 21.61 -2.07
C GLN A 136 12.48 20.17 -2.28
N ASN A 137 11.81 19.45 -3.17
CA ASN A 137 12.17 18.08 -3.49
C ASN A 137 13.44 18.04 -4.36
N ARG A 138 14.13 16.90 -4.34
CA ARG A 138 15.29 16.59 -5.18
C ARG A 138 15.07 15.28 -5.91
N PRO A 139 15.80 14.98 -7.00
CA PRO A 139 15.70 13.68 -7.66
C PRO A 139 15.77 12.51 -6.64
N PRO A 140 14.79 11.60 -6.63
CA PRO A 140 14.76 10.45 -5.73
C PRO A 140 15.58 9.25 -6.22
N TRP A 141 16.46 9.42 -7.20
CA TRP A 141 17.27 8.38 -7.82
C TRP A 141 18.73 8.82 -7.95
N GLN A 142 19.66 7.87 -7.98
CA GLN A 142 21.06 8.13 -8.35
C GLN A 142 21.24 8.21 -9.86
N VAL A 143 20.59 7.30 -10.58
CA VAL A 143 20.63 7.19 -12.03
C VAL A 143 19.23 7.51 -12.56
N GLN A 144 19.16 8.38 -13.55
CA GLN A 144 17.88 8.80 -14.12
C GLN A 144 17.16 7.58 -14.76
N PRO A 145 15.92 7.26 -14.35
CA PRO A 145 15.19 6.13 -14.93
C PRO A 145 14.82 6.40 -16.40
N ALA A 146 14.85 5.34 -17.20
CA ALA A 146 14.61 5.40 -18.66
C ALA A 146 13.29 6.11 -19.01
N ILE A 147 12.25 5.95 -18.20
CA ILE A 147 10.93 6.55 -18.43
C ILE A 147 10.94 8.08 -18.51
N LEU A 148 11.97 8.72 -17.94
CA LEU A 148 12.17 10.17 -18.04
C LEU A 148 12.84 10.60 -19.35
N ARG A 149 13.07 9.69 -20.29
CA ARG A 149 13.35 10.06 -21.69
C ARG A 149 12.07 10.52 -22.39
N LEU A 150 10.91 10.07 -21.94
CA LEU A 150 9.60 10.52 -22.42
C LEU A 150 9.34 11.97 -21.99
N PHE A 151 8.43 12.64 -22.67
CA PHE A 151 7.98 13.98 -22.28
C PHE A 151 7.54 14.06 -20.81
N HIS A 152 8.16 14.96 -20.04
CA HIS A 152 7.88 15.20 -18.62
C HIS A 152 8.28 16.65 -18.24
N SER A 153 7.89 17.10 -17.05
CA SER A 153 8.32 18.40 -16.52
C SER A 153 9.79 18.36 -16.08
N PRO A 154 10.70 19.16 -16.67
CA PRO A 154 12.11 19.16 -16.26
C PRO A 154 12.33 19.67 -14.83
N SER A 155 11.40 20.49 -14.33
CA SER A 155 11.45 21.06 -12.97
C SER A 155 10.96 20.10 -11.89
N ALA A 156 10.17 19.09 -12.28
CA ALA A 156 9.58 18.11 -11.38
C ALA A 156 9.50 16.72 -12.05
N PRO A 157 10.63 16.11 -12.42
CA PRO A 157 10.64 14.85 -13.16
C PRO A 157 9.99 13.69 -12.40
N TRP A 158 10.05 13.72 -11.06
CA TRP A 158 9.40 12.71 -10.20
C TRP A 158 7.87 12.69 -10.34
N ASP A 159 7.25 13.78 -10.83
CA ASP A 159 5.81 13.82 -11.08
C ASP A 159 5.38 12.90 -12.22
N MET A 160 6.32 12.39 -13.03
CA MET A 160 6.00 11.34 -14.01
C MET A 160 5.46 10.09 -13.33
N PHE A 161 5.80 9.83 -12.06
CA PHE A 161 5.37 8.64 -11.32
C PHE A 161 4.13 8.96 -10.48
N LYS A 162 2.98 8.45 -10.92
CA LYS A 162 1.68 8.74 -10.35
C LYS A 162 1.27 7.63 -9.38
N PRO A 163 1.18 7.89 -8.06
CA PRO A 163 0.69 6.89 -7.13
C PRO A 163 -0.76 6.54 -7.43
N ASP A 164 -1.12 5.28 -7.24
CA ASP A 164 -2.50 4.84 -7.28
C ASP A 164 -3.10 4.75 -5.89
N ILE A 165 -3.88 5.78 -5.50
CA ILE A 165 -4.51 5.82 -4.17
C ILE A 165 -5.42 4.61 -3.91
N PHE A 166 -6.12 4.09 -4.92
CA PHE A 166 -7.01 2.94 -4.74
C PHE A 166 -6.20 1.69 -4.40
N HIS A 167 -5.22 1.35 -5.23
CA HIS A 167 -4.38 0.18 -4.99
C HIS A 167 -3.51 0.33 -3.73
N ASN A 168 -2.89 1.48 -3.53
CA ASN A 168 -1.96 1.72 -2.43
C ASN A 168 -2.68 1.74 -1.07
N TYR A 169 -3.88 2.29 -1.02
CA TYR A 169 -4.68 2.25 0.20
C TYR A 169 -5.25 0.85 0.42
N HIS A 170 -6.04 0.33 -0.52
CA HIS A 170 -6.77 -0.91 -0.32
C HIS A 170 -5.91 -2.16 -0.25
N GLY A 171 -4.72 -2.15 -0.87
CA GLY A 171 -3.71 -3.21 -0.78
C GLY A 171 -2.57 -2.90 0.18
N GLY A 172 -2.63 -1.79 0.91
CA GLY A 172 -1.59 -1.33 1.81
C GLY A 172 -2.17 -0.81 3.12
N LEU A 173 -2.11 0.50 3.33
CA LEU A 173 -2.48 1.12 4.61
C LEU A 173 -3.88 0.73 5.11
N GLY A 174 -4.87 0.68 4.22
CA GLY A 174 -6.24 0.34 4.57
C GLY A 174 -6.39 -1.07 5.12
N MET A 175 -5.56 -2.01 4.66
CA MET A 175 -5.56 -3.39 5.15
C MET A 175 -5.11 -3.45 6.62
N TYR A 176 -4.00 -2.79 6.94
CA TYR A 176 -3.51 -2.71 8.32
C TYR A 176 -4.49 -1.95 9.20
N PHE A 177 -4.95 -0.77 8.76
CA PHE A 177 -5.88 0.03 9.54
C PHE A 177 -7.15 -0.74 9.90
N ILE A 178 -7.80 -1.40 8.93
CA ILE A 178 -9.05 -2.10 9.20
C ILE A 178 -8.84 -3.35 10.05
N ALA A 179 -7.74 -4.09 9.85
CA ALA A 179 -7.46 -5.29 10.64
C ALA A 179 -7.14 -4.93 12.10
N SER A 180 -6.29 -3.92 12.33
CA SER A 180 -5.99 -3.42 13.68
C SER A 180 -7.26 -2.86 14.34
N SER A 181 -8.09 -2.14 13.58
CA SER A 181 -9.37 -1.61 14.07
C SER A 181 -10.34 -2.71 14.51
N ILE A 182 -10.46 -3.81 13.74
CA ILE A 182 -11.25 -4.98 14.13
C ILE A 182 -10.73 -5.57 15.45
N VAL A 183 -9.41 -5.70 15.59
CA VAL A 183 -8.78 -6.23 16.81
C VAL A 183 -9.01 -5.33 18.02
N GLU A 184 -9.04 -4.00 17.85
CA GLU A 184 -9.44 -3.09 18.91
C GLU A 184 -10.93 -3.27 19.28
N CYS A 185 -11.81 -3.40 18.29
CA CYS A 185 -13.25 -3.59 18.51
C CYS A 185 -13.59 -4.91 19.22
N MET A 186 -12.72 -5.91 19.13
CA MET A 186 -12.85 -7.18 19.86
C MET A 186 -12.92 -7.01 21.38
N VAL A 187 -12.53 -5.86 21.96
CA VAL A 187 -12.72 -5.59 23.39
C VAL A 187 -14.19 -5.60 23.81
N LEU A 188 -15.10 -5.27 22.90
CA LEU A 188 -16.55 -5.22 23.16
C LEU A 188 -17.22 -6.59 23.14
N VAL A 189 -16.52 -7.62 22.69
CA VAL A 189 -17.05 -8.97 22.55
C VAL A 189 -16.44 -9.84 23.64
N PRO A 190 -17.24 -10.50 24.51
CA PRO A 190 -16.70 -11.40 25.53
C PRO A 190 -16.16 -12.70 24.89
N GLY A 191 -15.35 -13.44 25.65
CA GLY A 191 -14.87 -14.77 25.26
C GLY A 191 -13.43 -14.82 24.74
N THR A 192 -13.06 -15.98 24.22
CA THR A 192 -11.74 -16.28 23.63
C THR A 192 -11.53 -15.54 22.31
N ILE A 193 -10.32 -15.60 21.74
CA ILE A 193 -10.05 -15.03 20.40
C ILE A 193 -10.99 -15.65 19.36
N ASP A 194 -11.22 -16.95 19.43
CA ASP A 194 -12.03 -17.66 18.44
C ASP A 194 -13.52 -17.32 18.60
N ASP A 195 -14.02 -17.15 19.82
CA ASP A 195 -15.39 -16.66 20.08
C ASP A 195 -15.59 -15.26 19.47
N LYS A 196 -14.62 -14.37 19.67
CA LYS A 196 -14.66 -13.01 19.12
C LYS A 196 -14.61 -13.00 17.60
N VAL A 197 -13.77 -13.83 16.99
CA VAL A 197 -13.70 -13.98 15.53
C VAL A 197 -15.02 -14.51 14.97
N ASN A 198 -15.63 -15.52 15.61
CA ASN A 198 -16.91 -16.06 15.21
C ASN A 198 -18.02 -15.02 15.29
N HIS A 199 -18.05 -14.23 16.37
CA HIS A 199 -18.99 -13.11 16.50
C HIS A 199 -18.89 -12.10 15.34
N PHE A 200 -17.67 -11.71 14.96
CA PHE A 200 -17.48 -10.81 13.82
C PHE A 200 -17.86 -11.46 12.48
N ALA A 201 -17.63 -12.78 12.33
CA ALA A 201 -18.04 -13.51 11.14
C ALA A 201 -19.57 -13.55 10.98
N GLU A 202 -20.31 -13.76 12.08
CA GLU A 202 -21.77 -13.73 12.12
C GLU A 202 -22.30 -12.32 11.86
N ALA A 203 -21.78 -11.32 12.57
CA ALA A 203 -22.17 -9.92 12.40
C ALA A 203 -21.96 -9.41 10.96
N LEU A 204 -20.88 -9.85 10.28
CA LEU A 204 -20.63 -9.52 8.88
C LEU A 204 -21.68 -10.13 7.94
N LYS A 205 -22.11 -11.37 8.19
CA LYS A 205 -23.18 -12.02 7.41
C LYS A 205 -24.51 -11.30 7.60
N GLU A 206 -24.89 -11.02 8.84
CA GLU A 206 -26.11 -10.27 9.15
C GLU A 206 -26.11 -8.88 8.51
N TRP A 207 -24.97 -8.17 8.56
CA TRP A 207 -24.81 -6.87 7.91
C TRP A 207 -24.95 -6.97 6.37
N ALA A 208 -24.42 -8.04 5.77
CA ALA A 208 -24.56 -8.27 4.34
C ALA A 208 -26.02 -8.48 3.92
N GLU A 209 -26.76 -9.25 4.70
CA GLU A 209 -28.18 -9.56 4.46
C GLU A 209 -29.07 -8.31 4.61
N ARG A 210 -28.88 -7.51 5.67
CA ARG A 210 -29.78 -6.39 6.02
C ARG A 210 -29.86 -5.28 4.97
N ARG A 211 -28.78 -4.97 4.24
CA ARG A 211 -28.77 -3.87 3.24
C ARG A 211 -28.41 -4.32 1.83
N LYS A 212 -28.48 -5.63 1.56
CA LYS A 212 -27.98 -6.23 0.30
C LYS A 212 -26.52 -5.82 0.03
N ASN A 213 -25.71 -5.71 1.10
CA ASN A 213 -24.29 -5.45 0.94
C ASN A 213 -23.59 -6.71 0.41
N ARG A 214 -22.38 -6.54 -0.13
CA ARG A 214 -21.57 -7.64 -0.62
C ARG A 214 -20.76 -8.25 0.52
N LEU A 215 -20.63 -9.57 0.50
CA LEU A 215 -19.63 -10.27 1.31
C LEU A 215 -18.24 -10.17 0.66
N PRO A 216 -17.15 -10.26 1.45
CA PRO A 216 -15.79 -10.31 0.92
C PRO A 216 -15.60 -11.46 -0.08
N HIS A 217 -14.87 -11.18 -1.16
CA HIS A 217 -14.56 -12.17 -2.19
C HIS A 217 -13.57 -13.23 -1.71
N SER A 218 -12.71 -12.88 -0.76
CA SER A 218 -11.71 -13.80 -0.24
C SER A 218 -12.29 -14.95 0.60
N GLY A 219 -13.59 -14.94 0.89
CA GLY A 219 -14.31 -16.02 1.56
C GLY A 219 -14.66 -15.70 3.02
N PRO A 220 -14.74 -16.72 3.90
CA PRO A 220 -15.20 -16.51 5.27
C PRO A 220 -14.24 -15.62 6.07
N PHE A 221 -14.82 -14.88 7.02
CA PHE A 221 -14.07 -14.15 8.02
C PHE A 221 -13.48 -15.14 9.03
N THR A 222 -12.15 -15.17 9.14
CA THR A 222 -11.42 -16.08 10.01
C THR A 222 -10.27 -15.36 10.71
N ARG A 223 -9.71 -15.99 11.74
CA ARG A 223 -8.52 -15.52 12.44
C ARG A 223 -7.34 -15.30 11.50
N GLU A 224 -7.12 -16.26 10.58
CA GLU A 224 -6.09 -16.16 9.55
C GLU A 224 -6.35 -15.00 8.59
N ARG A 225 -7.61 -14.74 8.23
CA ARG A 225 -7.99 -13.63 7.35
C ARG A 225 -7.61 -12.27 7.93
N VAL A 226 -7.77 -12.10 9.23
CA VAL A 226 -7.33 -10.89 9.95
C VAL A 226 -5.81 -10.86 10.11
N GLY A 227 -5.16 -12.03 10.13
CA GLY A 227 -3.74 -12.17 10.48
C GLY A 227 -3.51 -12.13 12.00
N LEU A 228 -4.54 -12.48 12.79
CA LEU A 228 -4.50 -12.38 14.25
C LEU A 228 -3.92 -13.65 14.88
N THR A 229 -2.61 -13.70 15.12
CA THR A 229 -2.00 -14.84 15.84
C THR A 229 -2.07 -14.67 17.36
N SER A 230 -2.02 -13.45 17.88
CA SER A 230 -2.29 -13.09 19.26
C SER A 230 -2.59 -11.60 19.36
N PHE A 231 -3.10 -11.11 20.49
CA PHE A 231 -3.33 -9.68 20.69
C PHE A 231 -2.04 -8.84 20.79
N GLN A 232 -0.87 -9.49 20.80
CA GLN A 232 0.45 -8.86 20.88
C GLN A 232 1.12 -8.70 19.50
N VAL A 233 0.49 -9.18 18.43
CA VAL A 233 1.02 -9.14 17.07
C VAL A 233 0.15 -8.23 16.22
N LEU A 234 0.80 -7.34 15.46
CA LEU A 234 0.20 -6.51 14.41
C LEU A 234 -0.55 -7.43 13.42
N PRO A 235 -1.88 -7.37 13.31
CA PRO A 235 -2.62 -8.06 12.27
C PRO A 235 -2.19 -7.57 10.88
N GLU A 236 -1.91 -8.53 10.01
CA GLU A 236 -1.34 -8.26 8.69
C GLU A 236 -2.40 -8.09 7.61
N ALA A 237 -3.66 -8.50 7.87
CA ALA A 237 -4.71 -8.69 6.87
C ALA A 237 -4.30 -9.60 5.70
N ARG A 238 -4.95 -10.75 5.57
CA ARG A 238 -4.62 -11.78 4.56
C ARG A 238 -5.71 -12.00 3.53
N TRP A 239 -6.57 -11.01 3.28
CA TRP A 239 -7.46 -11.07 2.10
C TRP A 239 -6.69 -10.76 0.83
N SER A 240 -6.98 -11.54 -0.22
CA SER A 240 -6.26 -11.50 -1.49
C SER A 240 -6.83 -10.50 -2.50
N LYS A 241 -7.97 -9.87 -2.19
CA LYS A 241 -8.66 -8.92 -3.06
C LYS A 241 -8.75 -7.57 -2.38
N PHE A 242 -8.15 -6.55 -2.97
CA PHE A 242 -8.10 -5.21 -2.38
C PHE A 242 -9.50 -4.61 -2.15
N ASP A 243 -10.51 -4.93 -2.97
CA ASP A 243 -11.89 -4.48 -2.72
C ASP A 243 -12.49 -5.01 -1.41
N ASP A 244 -11.98 -6.14 -0.88
CA ASP A 244 -12.44 -6.65 0.42
C ASP A 244 -12.13 -5.67 1.56
N THR A 245 -11.04 -4.89 1.44
CA THR A 245 -10.73 -3.79 2.37
C THR A 245 -11.91 -2.83 2.45
N ARG A 246 -12.48 -2.41 1.32
CA ARG A 246 -13.64 -1.51 1.27
C ARG A 246 -14.88 -2.14 1.91
N ILE A 247 -15.09 -3.44 1.71
CA ILE A 247 -16.20 -4.18 2.32
C ILE A 247 -16.06 -4.18 3.85
N TYR A 248 -14.88 -4.53 4.37
CA TYR A 248 -14.63 -4.53 5.81
C TYR A 248 -14.74 -3.14 6.42
N HIS A 249 -14.27 -2.11 5.72
CA HIS A 249 -14.45 -0.72 6.11
C HIS A 249 -15.93 -0.34 6.27
N SER A 250 -16.77 -0.71 5.30
CA SER A 250 -18.20 -0.40 5.31
C SER A 250 -18.93 -1.16 6.41
N PHE A 251 -18.57 -2.43 6.61
CA PHE A 251 -19.08 -3.27 7.69
C PHE A 251 -18.73 -2.70 9.06
N LEU A 252 -17.43 -2.44 9.33
CA LEU A 252 -16.99 -2.01 10.65
C LEU A 252 -17.54 -0.62 11.01
N GLN A 253 -17.64 0.29 10.03
CA GLN A 253 -18.30 1.57 10.25
C GLN A 253 -19.74 1.35 10.72
N SER A 254 -20.53 0.58 9.96
CA SER A 254 -21.94 0.31 10.32
C SER A 254 -22.06 -0.37 11.69
N TRP A 255 -21.16 -1.29 12.02
CA TRP A 255 -21.17 -2.03 13.27
C TRP A 255 -20.87 -1.13 14.49
N LEU A 256 -19.94 -0.18 14.33
CA LEU A 256 -19.60 0.81 15.36
C LEU A 256 -20.66 1.92 15.48
N GLU A 257 -21.26 2.36 14.38
CA GLU A 257 -22.35 3.36 14.40
C GLU A 257 -23.57 2.85 15.18
N GLU A 258 -23.91 1.56 15.03
CA GLU A 258 -24.96 0.91 15.83
C GLU A 258 -24.63 0.85 17.34
N ARG A 259 -23.37 1.09 17.71
CA ARG A 259 -22.83 0.98 19.07
C ARG A 259 -22.21 2.29 19.56
N GLU A 260 -22.51 3.43 18.92
CA GLU A 260 -21.84 4.70 19.20
C GLU A 260 -21.95 5.10 20.69
N ASN A 261 -23.13 4.90 21.29
CA ASN A 261 -23.35 5.13 22.72
C ASN A 261 -22.53 4.20 23.63
N GLN A 262 -22.22 2.98 23.20
CA GLN A 262 -21.47 2.00 23.99
C GLN A 262 -19.96 2.28 23.94
N ILE A 263 -19.49 2.91 22.86
CA ILE A 263 -18.06 3.17 22.66
C ILE A 263 -17.63 4.56 23.13
N GLN A 264 -18.55 5.41 23.59
CA GLN A 264 -18.27 6.81 23.98
C GLN A 264 -17.11 6.93 25.01
N ASP A 265 -16.97 5.94 25.89
CA ASP A 265 -15.94 5.90 26.93
C ASP A 265 -14.62 5.23 26.43
N TYR A 266 -14.61 4.74 25.20
CA TYR A 266 -13.47 4.07 24.56
C TYR A 266 -12.85 4.99 23.51
N GLU A 267 -11.95 5.87 23.93
CA GLU A 267 -11.33 6.89 23.07
C GLU A 267 -10.75 6.32 21.76
N ILE A 268 -10.07 5.16 21.82
CA ILE A 268 -9.53 4.47 20.64
C ILE A 268 -10.66 4.07 19.67
N LEU A 269 -11.79 3.55 20.17
CA LEU A 269 -12.90 3.12 19.32
C LEU A 269 -13.64 4.32 18.71
N CYS A 270 -13.81 5.41 19.46
CA CYS A 270 -14.33 6.67 18.92
C CYS A 270 -13.47 7.18 17.76
N ARG A 271 -12.15 7.21 17.93
CA ARG A 271 -11.21 7.64 16.88
C ARG A 271 -11.17 6.70 15.69
N ILE A 272 -11.30 5.38 15.91
CA ILE A 272 -11.49 4.41 14.82
C ILE A 272 -12.75 4.74 14.02
N LEU A 273 -13.88 5.00 14.69
CA LEU A 273 -15.14 5.34 14.01
C LEU A 273 -15.02 6.63 13.18
N GLU A 274 -14.39 7.68 13.73
CA GLU A 274 -14.11 8.91 13.00
C GLU A 274 -13.18 8.69 11.79
N GLY A 275 -12.15 7.86 11.95
CA GLY A 275 -11.27 7.43 10.86
C GLY A 275 -12.03 6.69 9.76
N LEU A 276 -12.89 5.74 10.13
CA LEU A 276 -13.75 4.99 9.21
C LEU A 276 -14.70 5.91 8.44
N ARG A 277 -15.42 6.80 9.12
CA ARG A 277 -16.31 7.80 8.50
C ARG A 277 -15.56 8.67 7.49
N SER A 278 -14.38 9.14 7.88
CA SER A 278 -13.56 10.01 7.04
C SER A 278 -13.08 9.29 5.78
N ILE A 279 -12.50 8.10 5.92
CA ILE A 279 -11.92 7.39 4.77
C ILE A 279 -12.98 6.79 3.84
N ASN A 280 -14.09 6.28 4.39
CA ASN A 280 -15.23 5.84 3.59
C ASN A 280 -15.88 7.01 2.85
N GLY A 281 -16.02 8.17 3.50
CA GLY A 281 -16.51 9.39 2.85
C GLY A 281 -15.59 9.84 1.71
N MET A 282 -14.27 9.83 1.91
CA MET A 282 -13.30 10.16 0.86
C MET A 282 -13.45 9.21 -0.34
N PHE A 283 -13.41 7.89 -0.11
CA PHE A 283 -13.53 6.93 -1.20
C PHE A 283 -14.91 6.95 -1.86
N HIS A 284 -15.98 7.21 -1.11
CA HIS A 284 -17.31 7.38 -1.69
C HIS A 284 -17.29 8.47 -2.77
N ILE A 285 -16.74 9.66 -2.45
CA ILE A 285 -16.57 10.74 -3.44
C ILE A 285 -15.75 10.24 -4.62
N LEU A 286 -14.56 9.67 -4.40
CA LEU A 286 -13.68 9.21 -5.47
C LEU A 286 -14.33 8.16 -6.40
N TYR A 287 -15.22 7.30 -5.88
CA TYR A 287 -15.93 6.29 -6.67
C TYR A 287 -17.16 6.83 -7.41
N THR A 288 -17.80 7.88 -6.88
CA THR A 288 -19.02 8.46 -7.47
C THR A 288 -18.75 9.64 -8.39
N SER A 289 -17.58 10.27 -8.27
CA SER A 289 -17.19 11.38 -9.13
C SER A 289 -16.90 10.92 -10.56
N GLY A 290 -17.04 11.86 -11.50
CA GLY A 290 -16.67 11.63 -12.90
C GLY A 290 -15.16 11.52 -13.12
N LEU A 291 -14.77 11.28 -14.38
CA LEU A 291 -13.34 11.28 -14.78
C LEU A 291 -12.64 12.59 -14.38
N TRP A 292 -13.39 13.70 -14.44
CA TRP A 292 -12.96 15.02 -13.99
C TRP A 292 -13.78 15.41 -12.76
N MET A 293 -13.12 15.44 -11.60
CA MET A 293 -13.75 15.85 -10.36
C MET A 293 -13.99 17.36 -10.33
N GLU A 294 -15.15 17.77 -9.82
CA GLU A 294 -15.44 19.18 -9.55
C GLU A 294 -14.56 19.71 -8.40
N THR A 295 -14.35 21.03 -8.39
CA THR A 295 -13.53 21.67 -7.34
C THR A 295 -14.05 21.38 -5.94
N LEU A 296 -15.37 21.30 -5.75
CA LEU A 296 -15.97 20.98 -4.46
C LEU A 296 -15.72 19.52 -4.05
N GLU A 297 -15.86 18.58 -4.99
CA GLU A 297 -15.58 17.16 -4.75
C GLU A 297 -14.12 16.96 -4.34
N VAL A 298 -13.18 17.60 -5.05
CA VAL A 298 -11.74 17.56 -4.72
C VAL A 298 -11.48 18.08 -3.31
N LYS A 299 -12.06 19.24 -2.96
CA LYS A 299 -11.89 19.84 -1.62
C LYS A 299 -12.45 18.92 -0.52
N ASN A 300 -13.62 18.33 -0.75
CA ASN A 300 -14.26 17.45 0.22
C ASN A 300 -13.48 16.15 0.39
N ALA A 301 -13.08 15.50 -0.70
CA ALA A 301 -12.25 14.29 -0.67
C ALA A 301 -10.90 14.56 0.02
N ALA A 302 -10.24 15.67 -0.31
CA ALA A 302 -8.97 16.05 0.32
C ALA A 302 -9.14 16.32 1.83
N THR A 303 -10.22 16.98 2.23
CA THR A 303 -10.52 17.24 3.65
C THR A 303 -10.74 15.95 4.41
N LEU A 304 -11.58 15.05 3.89
CA LEU A 304 -11.86 13.75 4.49
C LEU A 304 -10.63 12.85 4.56
N GLY A 305 -9.84 12.79 3.49
CA GLY A 305 -8.57 12.06 3.46
C GLY A 305 -7.59 12.59 4.49
N ARG A 306 -7.49 13.91 4.64
CA ARG A 306 -6.64 14.52 5.67
C ARG A 306 -7.15 14.23 7.09
N THR A 307 -8.45 14.33 7.33
CA THR A 307 -9.04 13.97 8.63
C THR A 307 -8.72 12.51 8.99
N PHE A 308 -8.85 11.59 8.03
CA PHE A 308 -8.42 10.21 8.22
C PHE A 308 -6.94 10.11 8.59
N LEU A 309 -6.04 10.79 7.87
CA LEU A 309 -4.61 10.77 8.19
C LEU A 309 -4.36 11.28 9.60
N CYS A 310 -4.93 12.42 10.01
CA CYS A 310 -4.80 12.94 11.37
C CYS A 310 -5.27 11.91 12.42
N ASN A 311 -6.43 11.29 12.21
CA ASN A 311 -6.97 10.26 13.09
C ASN A 311 -6.06 9.02 13.14
N TYR A 312 -5.51 8.60 12.00
CA TYR A 312 -4.55 7.49 11.93
C TYR A 312 -3.27 7.80 12.70
N CYS A 313 -2.69 8.99 12.51
CA CYS A 313 -1.48 9.44 13.19
C CYS A 313 -1.72 9.50 14.72
N GLN A 314 -2.89 9.98 15.15
CA GLN A 314 -3.31 10.00 16.57
C GLN A 314 -3.52 8.60 17.14
N LEU A 315 -4.24 7.72 16.42
CA LEU A 315 -4.47 6.33 16.83
C LEU A 315 -3.15 5.59 17.01
N ALA A 316 -2.23 5.71 16.06
CA ALA A 316 -0.91 5.09 16.17
C ALA A 316 -0.17 5.58 17.43
N ASN A 317 -0.22 6.89 17.72
CA ASN A 317 0.39 7.47 18.92
C ASN A 317 -0.27 6.96 20.22
N MET A 318 -1.60 6.94 20.29
CA MET A 318 -2.36 6.43 21.43
C MET A 318 -2.04 4.95 21.69
N CYS A 319 -2.07 4.13 20.64
CA CYS A 319 -1.76 2.71 20.72
C CYS A 319 -0.30 2.47 21.13
N TYR A 320 0.65 3.26 20.61
CA TYR A 320 2.05 3.21 21.03
C TYR A 320 2.22 3.47 22.53
N HIS A 321 1.64 4.55 23.04
CA HIS A 321 1.72 4.87 24.47
C HIS A 321 0.96 3.89 25.37
N ALA A 322 -0.11 3.27 24.86
CA ALA A 322 -0.85 2.23 25.57
C ALA A 322 -0.14 0.85 25.56
N GLY A 323 0.99 0.70 24.87
CA GLY A 323 1.62 -0.62 24.67
C GLY A 323 0.79 -1.56 23.81
N ARG A 324 -0.07 -1.00 22.95
CA ARG A 324 -1.00 -1.68 22.05
C ARG A 324 -0.73 -1.33 20.59
N LEU A 325 0.51 -0.97 20.23
CA LEU A 325 0.85 -0.75 18.82
C LEU A 325 0.82 -2.09 18.09
N ARG A 326 -0.27 -2.28 17.37
CA ARG A 326 -0.62 -3.39 16.51
C ARG A 326 -1.40 -2.79 15.35
#